data_AF-A0A2S8HW16-F1
#
_entry.id   AF-A0A2S8HW16-F1
#
_cell.length_a   1.000
_cell.length_b   1.000
_cell.length_c   1.000
_cell.angle_alpha   90.00
_cell.angle_beta   90.00
_cell.angle_gamma   90.00
#
_symmetry.space_group_name_H-M   'P 1'
#
loop_
_entity.id
_entity.type
_entity.pdbx_description
1 polymer ?
#
loop_
_entity_poly.entity_id
_entity_poly.type
_entity_poly.pdbx_seq_one_letter_code
_entity_poly.pdbx_strand_id
1 'polypeptide(L)'
;MIFGRYDNRQMAWQVARQDPEKFNHSMAAGRIVNTRTGESGTAFRVGPENRLMTNAHVLNSGNARDYRVDFQDQNGITTSAYGDQLLAYSPRNHGLDYALFTVNPRQFDSIKKFGHLNINPQGAKAGEKIYIPQYSGLHNGRNEVYDQKTITIHDDTQQNPQQGQIRELYSHSTRDKLKERIQYTMDVKPGSSGSPVISADTHLVVGLNNGNNGLGGGYARNVASNMADIWQEVKGFFGRSAVDTSNDQTQRTNVPQIGDRRRDTNGALQEFWRNPSGGERWMNVWQEKSYGHGDLVVHQGQGYGYDAGTSRWVPVYDPKSQYTSNTPVSYYGNFMTAIEAHNRFNNNQHL
;
A
#
# COMPACT_ATOMS: atom_id res chain seq x y z
N MET A 1 5.12 20.59 0.60
CA MET A 1 5.41 22.03 0.73
C MET A 1 5.25 22.44 2.18
N ILE A 2 6.07 23.38 2.65
CA ILE A 2 5.88 24.04 3.94
C ILE A 2 4.91 25.21 3.73
N PHE A 3 3.91 25.31 4.58
CA PHE A 3 2.95 26.39 4.65
C PHE A 3 3.14 27.15 5.96
N GLY A 4 2.48 28.29 6.09
CA GLY A 4 2.59 29.10 7.30
C GLY A 4 3.94 29.80 7.40
N ARG A 5 4.36 30.08 8.63
CA ARG A 5 5.50 30.99 8.90
C ARG A 5 6.80 30.22 9.09
N TYR A 6 6.71 28.98 9.55
CA TYR A 6 7.85 28.13 9.87
C TYR A 6 7.56 26.67 9.52
N ASP A 7 8.61 25.88 9.38
CA ASP A 7 8.50 24.42 9.31
C ASP A 7 8.03 23.89 10.66
N ASN A 8 6.76 23.51 10.76
CA ASN A 8 6.09 23.15 12.01
C ASN A 8 6.09 21.64 12.30
N ARG A 9 6.76 20.85 11.45
CA ARG A 9 6.91 19.40 11.63
C ARG A 9 7.68 19.12 12.91
N GLN A 10 7.19 18.17 13.69
CA GLN A 10 7.81 17.81 14.96
C GLN A 10 8.61 16.51 14.83
N MET A 11 9.70 16.40 15.57
CA MET A 11 10.44 15.15 15.68
C MET A 11 9.60 14.11 16.40
N ALA A 12 9.73 12.84 16.02
CA ALA A 12 8.94 11.77 16.61
C ALA A 12 9.07 11.70 18.16
N TRP A 13 10.26 11.98 18.72
CA TRP A 13 10.46 12.01 20.17
C TRP A 13 9.73 13.16 20.88
N GLN A 14 9.51 14.30 20.20
CA GLN A 14 8.73 15.42 20.75
C GLN A 14 7.26 15.01 20.83
N VAL A 15 6.76 14.38 19.76
CA VAL A 15 5.39 13.86 19.73
C VAL A 15 5.20 12.73 20.73
N ALA A 16 6.18 11.85 20.93
CA ALA A 16 6.10 10.80 21.96
C ALA A 16 5.84 11.36 23.37
N ARG A 17 6.27 12.60 23.66
CA ARG A 17 6.02 13.28 24.93
C ARG A 17 4.71 14.05 24.98
N GLN A 18 4.29 14.64 23.86
CA GLN A 18 3.09 15.48 23.77
C GLN A 18 1.82 14.69 23.50
N ASP A 19 1.92 13.69 22.62
CA ASP A 19 0.83 12.86 22.11
C ASP A 19 1.35 11.43 21.85
N PRO A 20 1.47 10.61 22.92
CA PRO A 20 1.99 9.25 22.82
C PRO A 20 1.17 8.34 21.89
N GLU A 21 -0.12 8.60 21.74
CA GLU A 21 -1.02 7.80 20.89
C GLU A 21 -0.70 8.02 19.41
N LYS A 22 -0.61 9.29 18.96
CA LYS A 22 -0.17 9.61 17.59
C LYS A 22 1.24 9.08 17.31
N PHE A 23 2.14 9.17 18.30
CA PHE A 23 3.47 8.59 18.19
C PHE A 23 3.42 7.07 17.99
N ASN A 24 2.66 6.35 18.82
CA ASN A 24 2.58 4.89 18.74
C ASN A 24 2.05 4.41 17.39
N HIS A 25 0.99 5.03 16.88
CA HIS A 25 0.48 4.74 15.54
C HIS A 25 1.49 5.11 14.43
N SER A 26 2.27 6.17 14.61
CA SER A 26 3.30 6.56 13.65
C SER A 26 4.42 5.54 13.49
N MET A 27 4.62 4.62 14.45
CA MET A 27 5.68 3.61 14.38
C MET A 27 5.52 2.71 13.14
N ALA A 28 4.29 2.48 12.70
CA ALA A 28 3.97 1.71 11.51
C ALA A 28 4.40 2.37 10.19
N ALA A 29 4.84 3.63 10.20
CA ALA A 29 5.47 4.30 9.08
C ALA A 29 7.01 4.19 9.15
N GLY A 30 7.62 3.88 8.01
CA GLY A 30 9.05 3.70 7.81
C GLY A 30 9.57 4.47 6.61
N ARG A 31 10.88 4.68 6.56
CA ARG A 31 11.56 5.27 5.41
C ARG A 31 11.73 4.19 4.36
N ILE A 32 11.21 4.40 3.15
CA ILE A 32 11.49 3.51 2.01
C ILE A 32 12.64 4.10 1.20
N VAL A 33 13.62 3.28 0.84
CA VAL A 33 14.85 3.70 0.15
C VAL A 33 15.12 2.75 -1.01
N ASN A 34 15.36 3.31 -2.20
CA ASN A 34 15.88 2.57 -3.32
C ASN A 34 17.34 2.21 -3.02
N THR A 35 17.63 0.91 -2.95
CA THR A 35 18.95 0.39 -2.54
C THR A 35 20.06 0.65 -3.57
N ARG A 36 19.69 1.02 -4.80
CA ARG A 36 20.62 1.33 -5.89
C ARG A 36 20.88 2.82 -6.04
N THR A 37 19.84 3.65 -5.92
CA THR A 37 19.95 5.11 -6.15
C THR A 37 20.02 5.94 -4.88
N GLY A 38 19.61 5.39 -3.73
CA GLY A 38 19.48 6.13 -2.48
C GLY A 38 18.27 7.06 -2.41
N GLU A 39 17.48 7.18 -3.48
CA GLU A 39 16.21 7.90 -3.49
C GLU A 39 15.28 7.34 -2.42
N SER A 40 14.60 8.22 -1.68
CA SER A 40 13.76 7.79 -0.57
C SER A 40 12.42 8.50 -0.52
N GLY A 41 11.46 7.80 0.09
CA GLY A 41 10.15 8.30 0.44
C GLY A 41 9.70 7.73 1.78
N THR A 42 8.39 7.70 1.98
CA THR A 42 7.76 7.08 3.15
C THR A 42 6.91 5.88 2.70
N ALA A 43 6.93 4.81 3.48
CA ALA A 43 6.03 3.67 3.33
C ALA A 43 5.47 3.30 4.71
N PHE A 44 4.36 2.58 4.75
CA PHE A 44 3.77 2.15 6.02
C PHE A 44 3.15 0.77 5.91
N ARG A 45 3.12 0.04 7.03
CA ARG A 45 2.42 -1.25 7.14
C ARG A 45 0.90 -1.03 7.15
N VAL A 46 0.18 -1.83 6.36
CA VAL A 46 -1.27 -1.76 6.24
C VAL A 46 -1.91 -3.09 6.65
N GLY A 47 -2.68 -3.06 7.74
CA GLY A 47 -3.25 -4.26 8.32
C GLY A 47 -2.21 -5.20 8.95
N PRO A 48 -2.66 -6.30 9.57
CA PRO A 48 -1.79 -7.23 10.31
C PRO A 48 -0.87 -8.05 9.40
N GLU A 49 -1.25 -8.22 8.13
CA GLU A 49 -0.56 -9.05 7.15
C GLU A 49 0.69 -8.40 6.55
N ASN A 50 1.42 -9.17 5.74
CA ASN A 50 2.62 -8.70 5.04
C ASN A 50 2.24 -7.77 3.88
N ARG A 51 1.78 -6.56 4.20
CA ARG A 51 1.33 -5.54 3.26
C ARG A 51 1.83 -4.18 3.68
N LEU A 52 2.47 -3.50 2.74
CA LEU A 52 2.97 -2.14 2.90
C LEU A 52 2.47 -1.28 1.74
N MET A 53 2.26 0.00 2.01
CA MET A 53 1.81 0.97 1.02
C MET A 53 2.75 2.16 0.93
N THR A 54 2.94 2.67 -0.30
CA THR A 54 3.67 3.91 -0.61
C THR A 54 3.11 4.51 -1.91
N ASN A 55 3.71 5.57 -2.43
CA ASN A 55 3.36 6.08 -3.76
C ASN A 55 3.98 5.26 -4.89
N ALA A 56 3.31 5.21 -6.03
CA ALA A 56 3.82 4.57 -7.24
C ALA A 56 5.11 5.24 -7.74
N HIS A 57 5.19 6.57 -7.70
CA HIS A 57 6.40 7.29 -8.13
C HIS A 57 7.60 7.12 -7.18
N VAL A 58 7.38 6.68 -5.93
CA VAL A 58 8.48 6.33 -5.03
C VAL A 58 9.14 5.03 -5.48
N LEU A 59 8.34 4.07 -5.97
CA LEU A 59 8.83 2.80 -6.48
C LEU A 59 9.40 2.85 -7.89
N ASN A 60 9.36 3.98 -8.60
CA ASN A 60 9.91 4.29 -9.95
C ASN A 60 9.90 3.15 -11.00
N SER A 61 10.64 2.06 -10.76
CA SER A 61 10.63 0.80 -11.52
C SER A 61 9.39 -0.08 -11.33
N GLY A 62 8.60 0.13 -10.26
CA GLY A 62 7.52 -0.78 -9.84
C GLY A 62 8.02 -2.08 -9.22
N ASN A 63 9.33 -2.33 -9.16
CA ASN A 63 9.90 -3.53 -8.54
C ASN A 63 10.21 -3.29 -7.06
N ALA A 64 9.37 -3.83 -6.18
CA ALA A 64 9.53 -3.70 -4.73
C ALA A 64 10.89 -4.22 -4.22
N ARG A 65 11.52 -5.19 -4.89
CA ARG A 65 12.81 -5.78 -4.45
C ARG A 65 13.99 -4.84 -4.51
N ASP A 66 13.87 -3.75 -5.27
CA ASP A 66 14.89 -2.71 -5.32
C ASP A 66 14.92 -1.84 -4.06
N TYR A 67 13.94 -2.02 -3.17
CA TYR A 67 13.70 -1.13 -2.05
C TYR A 67 13.86 -1.83 -0.70
N ARG A 68 14.25 -1.04 0.29
CA ARG A 68 14.27 -1.40 1.70
C ARG A 68 13.42 -0.41 2.47
N VAL A 69 12.69 -0.89 3.48
CA VAL A 69 11.92 -0.07 4.41
C VAL A 69 12.57 -0.12 5.79
N ASP A 70 12.93 1.04 6.30
CA ASP A 70 13.61 1.26 7.58
C ASP A 70 12.59 1.81 8.60
N PHE A 71 12.29 1.02 9.63
CA PHE A 71 11.40 1.41 10.73
C PHE A 71 12.21 1.77 11.98
N GLN A 72 11.80 2.80 12.71
CA GLN A 72 12.44 3.22 13.95
C GLN A 72 11.50 3.04 15.15
N ASP A 73 12.07 2.53 16.25
CA ASP A 73 11.38 2.45 17.53
C ASP A 73 11.51 3.77 18.32
N GLN A 74 10.95 3.80 19.52
CA GLN A 74 11.01 4.94 20.44
C GLN A 74 12.43 5.39 20.83
N ASN A 75 13.42 4.51 20.68
CA ASN A 75 14.82 4.82 20.97
C ASN A 75 15.60 5.21 19.70
N GLY A 76 14.93 5.27 18.54
CA GLY A 76 15.57 5.52 17.24
C GLY A 76 16.30 4.30 16.67
N ILE A 77 16.15 3.12 17.26
CA ILE A 77 16.80 1.90 16.74
C ILE A 77 16.07 1.48 15.46
N THR A 78 16.85 1.33 14.39
CA THR A 78 16.33 1.02 13.06
C THR A 78 16.25 -0.49 12.85
N THR A 79 15.12 -0.97 12.32
CA THR A 79 14.94 -2.33 11.81
C THR A 79 14.50 -2.26 10.37
N SER A 80 15.21 -2.97 9.50
CA SER A 80 14.98 -2.93 8.06
C SER A 80 14.32 -4.20 7.53
N ALA A 81 13.47 -4.04 6.53
CA ALA A 81 12.93 -5.14 5.72
C ALA A 81 12.99 -4.79 4.24
N TYR A 82 13.44 -5.72 3.40
CA TYR A 82 13.54 -5.54 1.96
C TYR A 82 12.19 -5.85 1.30
N GLY A 83 11.79 -5.08 0.29
CA GLY A 83 10.60 -5.37 -0.49
C GLY A 83 10.72 -6.72 -1.21
N ASP A 84 9.58 -7.34 -1.51
CA ASP A 84 9.51 -8.63 -2.16
C ASP A 84 8.58 -8.62 -3.38
N GLN A 85 7.28 -8.44 -3.18
CA GLN A 85 6.31 -8.55 -4.27
C GLN A 85 5.43 -7.30 -4.37
N LEU A 86 5.22 -6.81 -5.60
CA LEU A 86 4.19 -5.83 -5.90
C LEU A 86 2.82 -6.54 -5.97
N LEU A 87 1.85 -6.06 -5.19
CA LEU A 87 0.48 -6.59 -5.14
C LEU A 87 -0.48 -5.78 -5.99
N ALA A 88 -0.38 -4.45 -5.90
CA ALA A 88 -1.19 -3.52 -6.69
C ALA A 88 -0.40 -2.24 -6.97
N TYR A 89 -0.71 -1.59 -8.09
CA TYR A 89 0.01 -0.41 -8.55
C TYR A 89 -0.91 0.49 -9.36
N SER A 90 -0.89 1.79 -9.05
CA SER A 90 -1.63 2.82 -9.78
C SER A 90 -0.68 3.99 -10.06
N PRO A 91 -0.26 4.20 -11.32
CA PRO A 91 0.80 5.15 -11.65
C PRO A 91 0.41 6.60 -11.40
N ARG A 92 1.41 7.48 -11.22
CA ARG A 92 1.19 8.90 -10.94
C ARG A 92 0.58 9.67 -12.11
N ASN A 93 1.01 9.39 -13.34
CA ASN A 93 0.59 10.17 -14.50
C ASN A 93 -0.87 9.93 -14.88
N HIS A 94 -1.37 8.69 -14.77
CA HIS A 94 -2.74 8.33 -15.18
C HIS A 94 -3.56 7.56 -14.13
N GLY A 95 -3.25 7.75 -12.84
CA GLY A 95 -3.81 6.97 -11.75
C GLY A 95 -3.77 7.67 -10.39
N LEU A 96 -3.94 6.87 -9.34
CA LEU A 96 -4.04 7.31 -7.94
C LEU A 96 -2.68 7.37 -7.23
N ASP A 97 -1.57 7.15 -7.94
CA ASP A 97 -0.21 7.23 -7.39
C ASP A 97 0.02 6.41 -6.12
N TYR A 98 -0.35 5.12 -6.13
CA TYR A 98 -0.08 4.21 -5.01
C TYR A 98 0.58 2.92 -5.48
N ALA A 99 1.32 2.29 -4.57
CA ALA A 99 1.80 0.93 -4.68
C ALA A 99 1.52 0.18 -3.39
N LEU A 100 0.91 -0.99 -3.50
CA LEU A 100 0.74 -1.97 -2.42
C LEU A 100 1.72 -3.11 -2.68
N PHE A 101 2.54 -3.45 -1.70
CA PHE A 101 3.62 -4.44 -1.85
C PHE A 101 3.85 -5.23 -0.56
N THR A 102 4.65 -6.28 -0.63
CA THR A 102 5.08 -7.09 0.51
C THR A 102 6.57 -6.87 0.78
N VAL A 103 7.04 -7.20 1.98
CA VAL A 103 8.47 -7.38 2.26
C VAL A 103 8.85 -8.85 2.27
N ASN A 104 10.15 -9.13 2.27
CA ASN A 104 10.69 -10.49 2.37
C ASN A 104 10.02 -11.23 3.54
N PRO A 105 9.33 -12.36 3.29
CA PRO A 105 8.62 -13.09 4.34
C PRO A 105 9.50 -13.49 5.53
N ARG A 106 10.80 -13.70 5.32
CA ARG A 106 11.76 -14.02 6.40
C ARG A 106 12.08 -12.82 7.31
N GLN A 107 11.77 -11.61 6.86
CA GLN A 107 12.00 -10.35 7.58
C GLN A 107 10.72 -9.75 8.13
N PHE A 108 9.55 -10.23 7.70
CA PHE A 108 8.27 -9.64 8.08
C PHE A 108 8.02 -9.67 9.60
N ASP A 109 8.40 -10.76 10.28
CA ASP A 109 8.22 -10.87 11.73
C ASP A 109 9.02 -9.82 12.52
N SER A 110 10.18 -9.39 12.02
CA SER A 110 11.02 -8.40 12.72
C SER A 110 10.41 -7.01 12.74
N ILE A 111 9.54 -6.69 11.77
CA ILE A 111 8.86 -5.40 11.66
C ILE A 111 7.45 -5.40 12.28
N LYS A 112 6.95 -6.56 12.77
CA LYS A 112 5.63 -6.64 13.41
C LYS A 112 5.51 -5.76 14.65
N LYS A 113 6.60 -5.61 15.40
CA LYS A 113 6.70 -4.80 16.62
C LYS A 113 6.37 -3.31 16.43
N PHE A 114 6.45 -2.80 15.20
CA PHE A 114 6.11 -1.41 14.89
C PHE A 114 4.60 -1.18 14.68
N GLY A 115 3.79 -2.22 14.81
CA GLY A 115 2.35 -2.14 14.56
C GLY A 115 2.02 -1.96 13.08
N HIS A 116 0.75 -1.67 12.81
CA HIS A 116 0.23 -1.42 11.47
C HIS A 116 -0.86 -0.35 11.53
N LEU A 117 -1.16 0.26 10.39
CA LEU A 117 -2.29 1.16 10.22
C LEU A 117 -3.42 0.46 9.48
N ASN A 118 -4.66 0.85 9.79
CA ASN A 118 -5.84 0.38 9.07
C ASN A 118 -6.35 1.49 8.15
N ILE A 119 -6.82 1.11 6.95
CA ILE A 119 -7.42 2.04 6.00
C ILE A 119 -8.84 2.36 6.45
N ASN A 120 -9.25 3.63 6.36
CA ASN A 120 -10.67 4.00 6.38
C ASN A 120 -11.25 3.82 4.97
N PRO A 121 -12.16 2.85 4.73
CA PRO A 121 -12.76 2.60 3.42
C PRO A 121 -13.56 3.79 2.86
N GLN A 122 -14.04 4.68 3.74
CA GLN A 122 -14.77 5.88 3.37
C GLN A 122 -13.85 7.05 3.06
N GLY A 123 -12.55 6.89 3.32
CA GLY A 123 -11.56 7.91 3.07
C GLY A 123 -11.73 9.18 3.89
N ALA A 124 -11.06 10.24 3.44
CA ALA A 124 -11.05 11.52 4.14
C ALA A 124 -12.33 12.33 3.89
N LYS A 125 -12.72 13.13 4.90
CA LYS A 125 -13.79 14.13 4.82
C LYS A 125 -13.24 15.55 4.93
N ALA A 126 -13.91 16.54 4.33
CA ALA A 126 -13.55 17.94 4.52
C ALA A 126 -13.71 18.33 6.00
N GLY A 127 -12.76 19.09 6.54
CA GLY A 127 -12.70 19.46 7.97
C GLY A 127 -12.21 18.34 8.90
N GLU A 128 -11.93 17.14 8.38
CA GLU A 128 -11.42 16.04 9.22
C GLU A 128 -10.03 16.38 9.77
N LYS A 129 -9.86 16.24 11.08
CA LYS A 129 -8.59 16.45 11.76
C LYS A 129 -7.62 15.33 11.40
N ILE A 130 -6.38 15.68 11.11
CA ILE A 130 -5.36 14.74 10.63
C ILE A 130 -3.98 14.99 11.21
N TYR A 131 -3.14 13.95 11.18
CA TYR A 131 -1.69 14.04 11.39
C TYR A 131 -0.95 13.19 10.35
N ILE A 132 0.31 13.54 10.07
CA ILE A 132 1.08 12.95 8.96
C ILE A 132 2.48 12.56 9.46
N PRO A 133 2.72 11.28 9.78
CA PRO A 133 4.07 10.79 10.02
C PRO A 133 4.82 10.59 8.70
N GLN A 134 6.05 11.10 8.62
CA GLN A 134 6.80 11.18 7.37
C GLN A 134 8.32 11.09 7.59
N TYR A 135 9.02 10.49 6.63
CA TYR A 135 10.48 10.51 6.50
C TYR A 135 10.90 11.49 5.40
N SER A 136 10.72 12.76 5.73
CA SER A 136 10.98 13.88 4.84
C SER A 136 12.24 14.62 5.26
N GLY A 137 12.87 15.34 4.32
CA GLY A 137 14.09 16.11 4.57
C GLY A 137 13.96 17.00 5.81
N LEU A 138 14.95 16.86 6.70
CA LEU A 138 15.19 17.72 7.84
C LEU A 138 16.54 18.42 7.66
N HIS A 139 16.53 19.75 7.67
CA HIS A 139 17.77 20.50 7.59
C HIS A 139 18.53 20.44 8.93
N ASN A 140 19.69 19.79 8.96
CA ASN A 140 20.51 19.69 10.17
C ASN A 140 21.57 20.81 10.30
N GLY A 141 21.41 21.90 9.55
CA GLY A 141 22.37 23.01 9.47
C GLY A 141 23.50 22.80 8.46
N ARG A 142 23.57 21.63 7.82
CA ARG A 142 24.53 21.35 6.74
C ARG A 142 23.83 20.78 5.50
N ASN A 143 23.04 19.73 5.69
CA ASN A 143 22.34 19.01 4.63
C ASN A 143 20.90 18.66 5.07
N GLU A 144 20.07 18.28 4.11
CA GLU A 144 18.80 17.60 4.38
C GLU A 144 19.08 16.14 4.76
N VAL A 145 18.59 15.70 5.93
CA VAL A 145 18.62 14.30 6.37
C VAL A 145 17.23 13.68 6.28
N TYR A 146 17.15 12.42 5.89
CA TYR A 146 15.90 11.70 5.61
C TYR A 146 15.72 10.46 6.49
N ASP A 147 16.65 10.23 7.40
CA ASP A 147 16.68 9.09 8.31
C ASP A 147 15.95 9.37 9.64
N GLN A 148 15.37 10.55 9.81
CA GLN A 148 14.63 10.92 11.01
C GLN A 148 13.14 11.09 10.72
N LYS A 149 12.32 10.40 11.53
CA LYS A 149 10.86 10.52 11.46
C LYS A 149 10.41 11.87 12.01
N THR A 150 9.61 12.56 11.20
CA THR A 150 8.85 13.73 11.62
C THR A 150 7.37 13.45 11.58
N ILE A 151 6.60 14.20 12.35
CA ILE A 151 5.15 14.10 12.40
C ILE A 151 4.59 15.51 12.38
N THR A 152 3.77 15.80 11.38
CA THR A 152 3.01 17.03 11.32
C THR A 152 1.70 16.82 12.06
N ILE A 153 1.42 17.66 13.06
CA ILE A 153 0.18 17.59 13.86
C ILE A 153 -0.61 18.89 13.73
N HIS A 154 0.07 20.02 13.58
CA HIS A 154 -0.57 21.33 13.57
C HIS A 154 -0.52 21.98 12.18
N ASP A 155 -1.47 22.85 11.94
CA ASP A 155 -1.48 23.82 10.85
C ASP A 155 -1.27 25.21 11.47
N ASP A 156 -0.17 25.86 11.09
CA ASP A 156 0.26 27.18 11.57
C ASP A 156 0.06 28.29 10.51
N THR A 157 -0.77 28.05 9.50
CA THR A 157 -1.16 29.11 8.54
C THR A 157 -2.00 30.21 9.16
N GLN A 158 -2.49 30.00 10.39
CA GLN A 158 -3.24 30.97 11.19
C GLN A 158 -2.40 31.41 12.40
N GLN A 159 -2.73 32.57 12.99
CA GLN A 159 -1.95 33.16 14.09
C GLN A 159 -1.77 32.22 15.30
N ASN A 160 -2.76 31.36 15.58
CA ASN A 160 -2.69 30.33 16.61
C ASN A 160 -2.70 28.95 15.95
N PRO A 161 -1.62 28.16 16.06
CA PRO A 161 -1.58 26.82 15.48
C PRO A 161 -2.76 25.97 15.96
N GLN A 162 -3.45 25.34 15.01
CA GLN A 162 -4.58 24.45 15.28
C GLN A 162 -4.21 23.03 14.88
N GLN A 163 -4.98 22.04 15.34
CA GLN A 163 -4.88 20.69 14.80
C GLN A 163 -5.03 20.73 13.28
N GLY A 164 -4.11 20.06 12.59
CA GLY A 164 -4.15 19.88 11.16
C GLY A 164 -5.47 19.31 10.68
N GLN A 165 -5.96 19.76 9.53
CA GLN A 165 -7.22 19.28 8.98
C GLN A 165 -7.21 19.23 7.46
N ILE A 166 -8.08 18.39 6.91
CA ILE A 166 -8.42 18.40 5.49
C ILE A 166 -9.13 19.72 5.18
N ARG A 167 -8.55 20.54 4.31
CA ARG A 167 -9.14 21.83 3.92
C ARG A 167 -10.31 21.62 2.98
N GLU A 168 -10.08 20.80 1.96
CA GLU A 168 -11.02 20.60 0.88
C GLU A 168 -10.89 19.18 0.30
N LEU A 169 -12.03 18.65 -0.14
CA LEU A 169 -12.09 17.51 -1.03
C LEU A 169 -12.40 18.04 -2.42
N TYR A 170 -11.38 18.17 -3.24
CA TYR A 170 -11.52 18.72 -4.58
C TYR A 170 -12.23 17.70 -5.48
N SER A 171 -13.41 18.06 -5.98
CA SER A 171 -14.19 17.22 -6.90
C SER A 171 -13.59 17.31 -8.31
N HIS A 172 -12.90 16.25 -8.76
CA HIS A 172 -12.44 16.14 -10.14
C HIS A 172 -13.10 14.94 -10.84
N SER A 173 -13.33 15.08 -12.15
CA SER A 173 -14.01 14.09 -12.99
C SER A 173 -13.07 13.06 -13.66
N THR A 174 -11.74 13.24 -13.58
CA THR A 174 -10.77 12.34 -14.22
C THR A 174 -9.86 11.68 -13.20
N ARG A 175 -9.45 10.43 -13.48
CA ARG A 175 -8.63 9.61 -12.57
C ARG A 175 -7.30 10.28 -12.20
N ASP A 176 -6.66 10.93 -13.17
CA ASP A 176 -5.38 11.62 -13.02
C ASP A 176 -5.46 12.79 -12.04
N LYS A 177 -6.65 13.32 -11.83
CA LYS A 177 -6.91 14.41 -10.90
C LYS A 177 -7.41 13.93 -9.54
N LEU A 178 -7.85 12.67 -9.42
CA LEU A 178 -8.24 12.07 -8.13
C LEU A 178 -7.05 11.90 -7.17
N LYS A 179 -5.81 11.83 -7.68
CA LYS A 179 -4.62 11.88 -6.81
C LYS A 179 -4.47 13.21 -6.07
N GLU A 180 -5.11 14.29 -6.55
CA GLU A 180 -5.12 15.61 -5.92
C GLU A 180 -6.40 15.89 -5.13
N ARG A 181 -7.21 14.84 -4.86
CA ARG A 181 -8.56 14.99 -4.29
C ARG A 181 -8.53 15.53 -2.88
N ILE A 182 -7.62 15.07 -2.04
CA ILE A 182 -7.46 15.62 -0.69
C ILE A 182 -6.49 16.79 -0.78
N GLN A 183 -6.86 17.93 -0.21
CA GLN A 183 -5.96 19.06 -0.09
C GLN A 183 -5.89 19.59 1.34
N TYR A 184 -4.68 19.96 1.77
CA TYR A 184 -4.39 20.50 3.09
C TYR A 184 -3.16 21.41 3.05
N THR A 185 -2.99 22.13 4.15
CA THR A 185 -1.88 23.06 4.39
C THR A 185 -0.92 22.55 5.46
N MET A 186 -1.02 21.27 5.83
CA MET A 186 -0.08 20.59 6.73
C MET A 186 1.30 20.46 6.08
N ASP A 187 2.34 20.81 6.80
CA ASP A 187 3.73 20.78 6.32
C ASP A 187 4.21 19.40 5.90
N VAL A 188 4.75 19.32 4.69
CA VAL A 188 5.47 18.17 4.16
C VAL A 188 6.66 18.62 3.32
N LYS A 189 7.72 17.82 3.22
CA LYS A 189 8.90 18.10 2.36
C LYS A 189 9.21 16.95 1.41
N PRO A 190 10.15 17.09 0.46
CA PRO A 190 10.71 15.94 -0.26
C PRO A 190 10.98 14.77 0.69
N GLY A 191 10.70 13.53 0.27
CA GLY A 191 10.70 12.33 1.11
C GLY A 191 9.36 12.01 1.80
N SER A 192 8.44 12.97 1.89
CA SER A 192 7.08 12.73 2.41
C SER A 192 6.17 11.95 1.46
N SER A 193 6.55 11.76 0.20
CA SER A 193 5.79 10.95 -0.75
C SER A 193 5.55 9.55 -0.17
N GLY A 194 4.30 9.15 -0.10
CA GLY A 194 3.85 7.86 0.44
C GLY A 194 3.51 7.90 1.93
N SER A 195 3.60 9.08 2.56
CA SER A 195 3.20 9.24 3.96
C SER A 195 1.70 9.01 4.13
N PRO A 196 1.27 8.26 5.16
CA PRO A 196 -0.13 8.11 5.46
C PRO A 196 -0.68 9.43 6.00
N VAL A 197 -1.83 9.86 5.49
CA VAL A 197 -2.64 10.91 6.11
C VAL A 197 -3.60 10.22 7.06
N ILE A 198 -3.45 10.45 8.35
CA ILE A 198 -4.13 9.69 9.40
C ILE A 198 -5.14 10.58 10.10
N SER A 199 -6.37 10.09 10.26
CA SER A 199 -7.42 10.73 11.06
C SER A 199 -6.96 10.86 12.51
N ALA A 200 -7.00 12.08 13.06
CA ALA A 200 -6.61 12.34 14.44
C ALA A 200 -7.60 11.73 15.46
N ASP A 201 -8.84 11.46 15.04
CA ASP A 201 -9.90 10.95 15.91
C ASP A 201 -9.98 9.41 15.89
N THR A 202 -9.67 8.78 14.76
CA THR A 202 -9.84 7.32 14.57
C THR A 202 -8.53 6.55 14.37
N HIS A 203 -7.42 7.25 14.15
CA HIS A 203 -6.12 6.68 13.78
C HIS A 203 -6.12 5.80 12.52
N LEU A 204 -7.18 5.91 11.70
CA LEU A 204 -7.28 5.26 10.40
C LEU A 204 -6.64 6.12 9.31
N VAL A 205 -6.06 5.47 8.31
CA VAL A 205 -5.51 6.13 7.12
C VAL A 205 -6.66 6.59 6.24
N VAL A 206 -6.72 7.89 5.98
CA VAL A 206 -7.77 8.53 5.18
C VAL A 206 -7.26 9.07 3.83
N GLY A 207 -5.93 9.20 3.68
CA GLY A 207 -5.29 9.59 2.43
C GLY A 207 -3.83 9.14 2.30
N LEU A 208 -3.28 9.27 1.10
CA LEU A 208 -1.87 9.00 0.78
C LEU A 208 -1.22 10.27 0.23
N ASN A 209 -0.37 10.93 1.03
CA ASN A 209 0.34 12.15 0.62
C ASN A 209 1.21 11.87 -0.61
N ASN A 210 1.01 12.65 -1.68
CA ASN A 210 1.74 12.46 -2.94
C ASN A 210 2.36 13.77 -3.48
N GLY A 211 2.30 14.87 -2.75
CA GLY A 211 3.03 16.08 -3.07
C GLY A 211 2.19 17.34 -2.92
N ASN A 212 2.21 18.19 -3.94
CA ASN A 212 1.51 19.46 -3.99
C ASN A 212 0.98 19.74 -5.40
N ASN A 213 0.00 20.63 -5.51
CA ASN A 213 -0.71 20.95 -6.76
C ASN A 213 -0.30 22.29 -7.39
N GLY A 214 0.80 22.92 -6.97
CA GLY A 214 1.19 24.23 -7.51
C GLY A 214 2.58 24.71 -7.08
N LEU A 215 3.10 25.72 -7.80
CA LEU A 215 4.46 26.25 -7.65
C LEU A 215 4.64 27.22 -6.45
N GLY A 216 3.68 27.27 -5.52
CA GLY A 216 3.64 28.20 -4.38
C GLY A 216 2.63 29.34 -4.58
N GLY A 217 2.18 29.95 -3.48
CA GLY A 217 1.15 31.02 -3.46
C GLY A 217 -0.13 30.62 -2.72
N GLY A 218 -1.09 31.54 -2.57
CA GLY A 218 -2.28 31.37 -1.71
C GLY A 218 -3.21 30.20 -2.08
N TYR A 219 -3.11 29.68 -3.30
CA TYR A 219 -3.89 28.54 -3.79
C TYR A 219 -3.12 27.22 -3.78
N ALA A 220 -1.80 27.23 -3.51
CA ALA A 220 -1.04 25.99 -3.42
C ALA A 220 -1.52 25.18 -2.22
N ARG A 221 -1.59 23.86 -2.40
CA ARG A 221 -1.90 22.90 -1.35
C ARG A 221 -0.96 21.72 -1.42
N ASN A 222 -0.72 21.10 -0.27
CA ASN A 222 -0.28 19.72 -0.28
C ASN A 222 -1.47 18.83 -0.60
N VAL A 223 -1.20 17.74 -1.30
CA VAL A 223 -2.24 16.88 -1.83
C VAL A 223 -2.01 15.41 -1.51
N ALA A 224 -3.13 14.70 -1.44
CA ALA A 224 -3.16 13.27 -1.24
C ALA A 224 -4.25 12.59 -2.09
N SER A 225 -3.98 11.35 -2.46
CA SER A 225 -4.98 10.45 -3.01
C SER A 225 -5.92 10.03 -1.89
N ASN A 226 -7.22 10.05 -2.14
CA ASN A 226 -8.20 9.68 -1.13
C ASN A 226 -8.25 8.14 -0.94
N MET A 227 -8.24 7.68 0.31
CA MET A 227 -8.34 6.24 0.59
C MET A 227 -9.64 5.61 0.10
N ALA A 228 -10.73 6.38 0.00
CA ALA A 228 -11.97 5.88 -0.60
C ALA A 228 -11.75 5.37 -2.04
N ASP A 229 -10.93 6.08 -2.81
CA ASP A 229 -10.63 5.77 -4.21
C ASP A 229 -9.64 4.61 -4.30
N ILE A 230 -8.55 4.64 -3.52
CA ILE A 230 -7.56 3.55 -3.46
C ILE A 230 -8.21 2.25 -2.99
N TRP A 231 -9.09 2.33 -1.99
CA TRP A 231 -9.78 1.18 -1.42
C TRP A 231 -10.58 0.39 -2.46
N GLN A 232 -11.19 1.06 -3.45
CA GLN A 232 -11.91 0.36 -4.52
C GLN A 232 -11.01 -0.59 -5.31
N GLU A 233 -9.73 -0.28 -5.43
CA GLU A 233 -8.76 -1.07 -6.16
C GLU A 233 -8.10 -2.14 -5.28
N VAL A 234 -7.87 -1.85 -4.00
CA VAL A 234 -7.06 -2.72 -3.14
C VAL A 234 -7.85 -3.57 -2.14
N LYS A 235 -9.15 -3.34 -1.96
CA LYS A 235 -9.97 -4.07 -0.97
C LYS A 235 -9.91 -5.60 -1.10
N GLY A 236 -9.64 -6.13 -2.30
CA GLY A 236 -9.47 -7.57 -2.52
C GLY A 236 -8.26 -8.18 -1.81
N PHE A 237 -7.27 -7.37 -1.43
CA PHE A 237 -6.09 -7.80 -0.67
C PHE A 237 -6.31 -7.78 0.84
N PHE A 238 -7.38 -7.15 1.32
CA PHE A 238 -7.68 -7.05 2.74
C PHE A 238 -8.91 -7.92 2.98
N GLY A 239 -8.73 -9.06 3.66
CA GLY A 239 -9.83 -9.96 4.00
C GLY A 239 -10.98 -9.22 4.71
N ARG A 240 -12.13 -9.89 4.89
CA ARG A 240 -13.33 -9.29 5.52
C ARG A 240 -13.10 -8.65 6.90
N SER A 241 -11.97 -8.92 7.55
CA SER A 241 -11.57 -8.37 8.85
C SER A 241 -11.14 -6.90 8.83
N ALA A 242 -10.94 -6.25 7.68
CA ALA A 242 -10.62 -4.81 7.62
C ALA A 242 -11.82 -3.87 7.93
N VAL A 243 -12.98 -4.45 8.27
CA VAL A 243 -14.21 -3.72 8.62
C VAL A 243 -14.58 -3.85 10.09
N ASP A 244 -13.88 -4.68 10.87
CA ASP A 244 -14.28 -4.93 12.27
C ASP A 244 -13.59 -3.97 13.24
N THR A 245 -14.37 -3.04 13.78
CA THR A 245 -13.99 -2.07 14.82
C THR A 245 -14.40 -2.59 16.21
N SER A 246 -14.33 -3.89 16.43
CA SER A 246 -14.60 -4.48 17.74
C SER A 246 -13.38 -5.22 18.28
N ASN A 247 -12.94 -4.79 19.48
CA ASN A 247 -12.04 -5.55 20.32
C ASN A 247 -12.73 -6.87 20.69
N ASP A 248 -12.49 -7.93 19.95
CA ASP A 248 -12.74 -9.28 20.43
C ASP A 248 -11.60 -10.23 20.04
N GLN A 249 -10.71 -10.49 21.01
CA GLN A 249 -9.61 -11.43 20.89
C GLN A 249 -10.07 -12.91 20.95
N THR A 250 -11.37 -13.20 20.91
CA THR A 250 -11.87 -14.57 21.01
C THR A 250 -12.64 -15.02 19.78
N GLN A 251 -11.92 -15.35 18.70
CA GLN A 251 -12.19 -16.49 17.81
C GLN A 251 -11.25 -16.45 16.58
N ARG A 252 -10.07 -17.09 16.69
CA ARG A 252 -9.33 -17.50 15.48
C ARG A 252 -10.06 -18.70 14.87
N THR A 253 -11.02 -18.45 13.99
CA THR A 253 -11.50 -19.50 13.09
C THR A 253 -10.36 -19.88 12.14
N ASN A 254 -10.09 -21.19 11.97
CA ASN A 254 -9.09 -21.78 11.08
C ASN A 254 -9.37 -21.54 9.57
N VAL A 255 -9.86 -20.36 9.19
CA VAL A 255 -10.14 -19.98 7.81
C VAL A 255 -8.87 -19.35 7.22
N PRO A 256 -8.26 -19.99 6.21
CA PRO A 256 -7.10 -19.43 5.52
C PRO A 256 -7.39 -18.04 4.93
N GLN A 257 -6.42 -17.13 5.02
CA GLN A 257 -6.46 -15.79 4.42
C GLN A 257 -5.66 -15.74 3.12
N ILE A 258 -6.03 -14.86 2.18
CA ILE A 258 -5.32 -14.75 0.89
C ILE A 258 -3.86 -14.33 1.10
N GLY A 259 -2.95 -15.17 0.59
CA GLY A 259 -1.51 -15.06 0.78
C GLY A 259 -0.96 -15.94 1.90
N ASP A 260 -1.81 -16.58 2.72
CA ASP A 260 -1.36 -17.55 3.72
C ASP A 260 -0.57 -18.67 3.02
N ARG A 261 0.52 -19.11 3.64
CA ARG A 261 1.34 -20.20 3.12
C ARG A 261 1.33 -21.40 4.05
N ARG A 262 1.25 -22.60 3.47
CA ARG A 262 1.38 -23.88 4.19
C ARG A 262 2.20 -24.86 3.39
N ARG A 263 2.65 -25.94 4.03
CA ARG A 263 3.09 -27.15 3.31
C ARG A 263 1.95 -28.15 3.32
N ASP A 264 1.70 -28.80 2.19
CA ASP A 264 0.79 -29.94 2.15
C ASP A 264 1.44 -31.19 2.76
N THR A 265 0.68 -32.29 2.81
CA THR A 265 1.15 -33.58 3.35
C THR A 265 2.34 -34.17 2.58
N ASN A 266 2.58 -33.70 1.35
CA ASN A 266 3.68 -34.12 0.50
C ASN A 266 4.86 -33.12 0.57
N GLY A 267 4.80 -32.13 1.47
CA GLY A 267 5.83 -31.12 1.67
C GLY A 267 5.84 -29.99 0.63
N ALA A 268 4.91 -29.98 -0.33
CA ALA A 268 4.81 -28.94 -1.34
C ALA A 268 4.33 -27.63 -0.71
N LEU A 269 4.98 -26.52 -1.07
CA LEU A 269 4.59 -25.20 -0.58
C LEU A 269 3.31 -24.77 -1.31
N GLN A 270 2.31 -24.38 -0.56
CA GLN A 270 1.04 -23.85 -1.05
C GLN A 270 0.82 -22.43 -0.55
N GLU A 271 0.14 -21.62 -1.35
CA GLU A 271 -0.37 -20.30 -1.00
C GLU A 271 -1.90 -20.30 -1.15
N PHE A 272 -2.61 -19.76 -0.17
CA PHE A 272 -4.06 -19.62 -0.25
C PHE A 272 -4.37 -18.44 -1.18
N TRP A 273 -4.99 -18.74 -2.31
CA TRP A 273 -5.15 -17.82 -3.41
C TRP A 273 -6.61 -17.71 -3.81
N ARG A 274 -7.00 -16.49 -4.22
CA ARG A 274 -8.33 -16.21 -4.75
C ARG A 274 -8.20 -16.01 -6.25
N ASN A 275 -8.95 -16.80 -6.99
CA ASN A 275 -9.04 -16.64 -8.42
C ASN A 275 -9.86 -15.39 -8.79
N PRO A 276 -9.73 -14.89 -10.02
CA PRO A 276 -10.42 -13.66 -10.40
C PRO A 276 -11.94 -13.77 -10.47
N SER A 277 -12.50 -15.00 -10.49
CA SER A 277 -13.94 -15.26 -10.35
C SER A 277 -14.41 -15.43 -8.88
N GLY A 278 -13.53 -15.22 -7.91
CA GLY A 278 -13.86 -15.21 -6.47
C GLY A 278 -13.72 -16.55 -5.75
N GLY A 279 -13.38 -17.63 -6.46
CA GLY A 279 -13.08 -18.94 -5.87
C GLY A 279 -11.75 -18.94 -5.11
N GLU A 280 -11.74 -19.52 -3.91
CA GLU A 280 -10.58 -19.54 -3.02
C GLU A 280 -10.08 -20.97 -2.85
N ARG A 281 -8.76 -21.17 -2.97
CA ARG A 281 -8.14 -22.48 -2.79
C ARG A 281 -6.67 -22.36 -2.44
N TRP A 282 -6.16 -23.39 -1.79
CA TRP A 282 -4.73 -23.59 -1.71
C TRP A 282 -4.18 -23.96 -3.08
N MET A 283 -3.20 -23.20 -3.55
CA MET A 283 -2.50 -23.43 -4.81
C MET A 283 -1.03 -23.64 -4.55
N ASN A 284 -0.40 -24.54 -5.33
CA ASN A 284 1.03 -24.75 -5.20
C ASN A 284 1.78 -23.46 -5.53
N VAL A 285 2.77 -23.11 -4.74
CA VAL A 285 3.72 -22.06 -5.14
C VAL A 285 4.62 -22.65 -6.22
N TRP A 286 4.91 -21.87 -7.25
CA TRP A 286 5.82 -22.30 -8.31
C TRP A 286 7.18 -22.68 -7.74
N GLN A 287 7.70 -23.83 -8.19
CA GLN A 287 8.95 -24.46 -7.77
C GLN A 287 9.62 -25.08 -8.99
N GLU A 288 10.93 -25.28 -8.95
CA GLU A 288 11.66 -25.99 -10.01
C GLU A 288 11.42 -27.51 -9.91
N LYS A 289 10.25 -27.96 -10.35
CA LYS A 289 9.86 -29.38 -10.45
C LYS A 289 9.05 -29.63 -11.73
N SER A 290 8.81 -30.90 -12.06
CA SER A 290 7.94 -31.28 -13.19
C SER A 290 6.47 -31.01 -12.86
N TYR A 291 5.72 -30.50 -13.84
CA TYR A 291 4.29 -30.20 -13.76
C TYR A 291 3.53 -30.88 -14.90
N GLY A 292 2.30 -31.32 -14.62
CA GLY A 292 1.39 -31.89 -15.60
C GLY A 292 0.51 -30.84 -16.28
N HIS A 293 -0.11 -31.20 -17.41
CA HIS A 293 -1.08 -30.34 -18.08
C HIS A 293 -2.21 -29.94 -17.13
N GLY A 294 -2.51 -28.65 -17.04
CA GLY A 294 -3.55 -28.11 -16.16
C GLY A 294 -3.10 -27.87 -14.71
N ASP A 295 -1.84 -28.16 -14.35
CA ASP A 295 -1.32 -27.85 -13.02
C ASP A 295 -1.34 -26.34 -12.79
N LEU A 296 -1.91 -25.95 -11.65
CA LEU A 296 -2.07 -24.55 -11.26
C LEU A 296 -1.08 -24.17 -10.17
N VAL A 297 -0.35 -23.09 -10.40
CA VAL A 297 0.62 -22.54 -9.45
C VAL A 297 0.39 -21.05 -9.21
N VAL A 298 0.85 -20.57 -8.06
CA VAL A 298 1.05 -19.15 -7.80
C VAL A 298 2.53 -18.83 -8.00
N HIS A 299 2.81 -17.87 -8.88
CA HIS A 299 4.13 -17.31 -9.05
C HIS A 299 4.02 -15.78 -9.00
N GLN A 300 4.77 -15.13 -8.10
CA GLN A 300 4.74 -13.67 -7.94
C GLN A 300 3.30 -13.13 -7.73
N GLY A 301 2.47 -13.87 -6.98
CA GLY A 301 1.06 -13.57 -6.67
C GLY A 301 0.08 -13.66 -7.83
N GLN A 302 0.53 -14.10 -9.00
CA GLN A 302 -0.33 -14.41 -10.13
C GLN A 302 -0.51 -15.92 -10.25
N GLY A 303 -1.73 -16.32 -10.62
CA GLY A 303 -2.03 -17.72 -10.93
C GLY A 303 -1.57 -18.06 -12.34
N TYR A 304 -0.96 -19.22 -12.52
CA TYR A 304 -0.60 -19.78 -13.82
C TYR A 304 -1.06 -21.22 -13.93
N GLY A 305 -1.50 -21.61 -15.12
CA GLY A 305 -1.72 -23.00 -15.52
C GLY A 305 -0.58 -23.48 -16.41
N TYR A 306 -0.12 -24.71 -16.24
CA TYR A 306 0.87 -25.33 -17.12
C TYR A 306 0.18 -26.01 -18.31
N ASP A 307 0.41 -25.53 -19.52
CA ASP A 307 -0.05 -26.17 -20.74
C ASP A 307 1.03 -27.12 -21.28
N ALA A 308 0.89 -28.42 -21.02
CA ALA A 308 1.82 -29.42 -21.55
C ALA A 308 1.76 -29.58 -23.08
N GLY A 309 0.69 -29.16 -23.76
CA GLY A 309 0.61 -29.21 -25.22
C GLY A 309 1.55 -28.21 -25.89
N THR A 310 1.80 -27.07 -25.22
CA THR A 310 2.73 -26.03 -25.68
C THR A 310 3.99 -25.91 -24.83
N SER A 311 4.10 -26.69 -23.74
CA SER A 311 5.14 -26.59 -22.71
C SER A 311 5.30 -25.18 -22.14
N ARG A 312 4.20 -24.45 -21.94
CA ARG A 312 4.19 -23.05 -21.49
C ARG A 312 3.37 -22.85 -20.23
N TRP A 313 3.83 -21.90 -19.41
CA TRP A 313 3.02 -21.33 -18.35
C TRP A 313 2.09 -20.27 -18.94
N VAL A 314 0.81 -20.46 -18.71
CA VAL A 314 -0.25 -19.60 -19.22
C VAL A 314 -0.92 -18.91 -18.02
N PRO A 315 -1.09 -17.59 -18.04
CA PRO A 315 -1.72 -16.89 -16.92
C PRO A 315 -3.15 -17.37 -16.72
N VAL A 316 -3.58 -17.51 -15.46
CA VAL A 316 -5.00 -17.71 -15.15
C VAL A 316 -5.75 -16.44 -15.51
N TYR A 317 -6.85 -16.58 -16.24
CA TYR A 317 -7.65 -15.48 -16.74
C TYR A 317 -8.15 -14.58 -15.61
N ASP A 318 -7.82 -13.29 -15.70
CA ASP A 318 -8.31 -12.22 -14.83
C ASP A 318 -9.11 -11.17 -15.63
N PRO A 319 -10.43 -11.01 -15.40
CA PRO A 319 -11.24 -10.03 -16.13
C PRO A 319 -10.80 -8.58 -15.89
N LYS A 320 -9.92 -8.31 -14.92
CA LYS A 320 -9.34 -6.99 -14.65
C LYS A 320 -7.99 -6.76 -15.35
N SER A 321 -7.38 -7.82 -15.88
CA SER A 321 -6.10 -7.75 -16.58
C SER A 321 -6.30 -7.37 -18.05
N GLN A 322 -5.35 -6.62 -18.61
CA GLN A 322 -5.36 -6.25 -20.02
C GLN A 322 -4.75 -7.37 -20.86
N TYR A 323 -5.60 -8.15 -21.52
CA TYR A 323 -5.20 -9.14 -22.50
C TYR A 323 -5.54 -8.67 -23.92
N THR A 324 -4.73 -9.05 -24.91
CA THR A 324 -5.22 -9.02 -26.30
C THR A 324 -6.21 -10.18 -26.49
N SER A 325 -7.18 -10.04 -27.41
CA SER A 325 -8.23 -11.05 -27.60
C SER A 325 -7.69 -12.47 -27.77
N ASN A 326 -6.54 -12.62 -28.45
CA ASN A 326 -5.92 -13.91 -28.74
C ASN A 326 -4.89 -14.36 -27.68
N THR A 327 -4.73 -13.63 -26.58
CA THR A 327 -3.80 -14.02 -25.52
C THR A 327 -4.26 -15.36 -24.94
N PRO A 328 -3.41 -16.40 -24.90
CA PRO A 328 -3.76 -17.65 -24.25
C PRO A 328 -3.87 -17.42 -22.74
N VAL A 329 -4.94 -17.93 -22.16
CA VAL A 329 -5.23 -17.88 -20.73
C VAL A 329 -5.71 -19.24 -20.25
N SER A 330 -5.49 -19.55 -18.97
CA SER A 330 -6.12 -20.68 -18.30
C SER A 330 -7.42 -20.22 -17.62
N TYR A 331 -8.54 -20.84 -17.96
CA TYR A 331 -9.84 -20.57 -17.35
C TYR A 331 -10.44 -21.90 -16.87
N TYR A 332 -10.57 -22.07 -15.55
CA TYR A 332 -11.02 -23.32 -14.91
C TYR A 332 -10.24 -24.57 -15.36
N GLY A 333 -8.94 -24.43 -15.64
CA GLY A 333 -8.08 -25.54 -16.09
C GLY A 333 -8.10 -25.80 -17.59
N ASN A 334 -8.98 -25.13 -18.34
CA ASN A 334 -8.98 -25.15 -19.80
C ASN A 334 -8.09 -24.02 -20.35
N PHE A 335 -7.42 -24.27 -21.46
CA PHE A 335 -6.59 -23.28 -22.16
C PHE A 335 -7.37 -22.72 -23.35
N MET A 336 -7.58 -21.41 -23.35
CA MET A 336 -8.39 -20.73 -24.37
C MET A 336 -7.90 -19.31 -24.61
N THR A 337 -8.52 -18.63 -25.55
CA THR A 337 -8.23 -17.20 -25.80
C THR A 337 -8.85 -16.32 -24.70
N ALA A 338 -8.23 -15.18 -24.42
CA ALA A 338 -8.76 -14.24 -23.43
C ALA A 338 -10.16 -13.73 -23.78
N ILE A 339 -10.50 -13.59 -25.07
CA ILE A 339 -11.85 -13.21 -25.50
C ILE A 339 -12.87 -14.32 -25.22
N GLU A 340 -12.49 -15.58 -25.42
CA GLU A 340 -13.35 -16.72 -25.08
C GLU A 340 -13.57 -16.83 -23.58
N ALA A 341 -12.50 -16.70 -22.79
CA ALA A 341 -12.59 -16.67 -21.33
C ALA A 341 -13.45 -15.51 -20.82
N HIS A 342 -13.34 -14.33 -21.44
CA HIS A 342 -14.18 -13.17 -21.13
C HIS A 342 -15.66 -13.44 -21.41
N ASN A 343 -15.98 -14.03 -22.56
CA ASN A 343 -17.35 -14.37 -22.91
C ASN A 343 -17.93 -15.41 -21.93
N ARG A 344 -17.17 -16.46 -21.59
CA ARG A 344 -17.59 -17.46 -20.61
C ARG A 344 -17.80 -16.86 -19.22
N PHE A 345 -16.88 -15.98 -18.79
CA PHE A 345 -16.98 -15.26 -17.53
C PHE A 345 -18.25 -14.41 -17.45
N ASN A 346 -18.55 -13.60 -18.47
CA ASN A 346 -19.75 -12.75 -18.50
C ASN A 346 -21.06 -13.56 -18.52
N ASN A 347 -21.01 -14.78 -19.06
CA ASN A 347 -22.17 -15.68 -19.15
C ASN A 347 -22.28 -16.66 -17.97
N ASN A 348 -21.45 -16.52 -16.91
CA ASN A 348 -21.38 -17.45 -15.78
C ASN A 348 -21.17 -18.92 -16.19
N GLN A 349 -20.44 -19.16 -17.28
CA GLN A 349 -20.12 -20.51 -17.76
C GLN A 349 -18.80 -20.97 -17.13
N HIS A 350 -18.88 -21.93 -16.21
CA HIS A 350 -17.72 -22.41 -15.42
C HIS A 350 -17.20 -23.79 -15.86
N LEU A 351 -17.78 -24.36 -16.93
CA LEU A 351 -17.40 -25.64 -17.54
C LEU A 351 -17.40 -25.50 -19.07
#